data_AF-A0A1T2L1L2-F1
#
_entry.id   AF-A0A1T2L1L2-F1
#
_cell.length_a   1.000
_cell.length_b   1.000
_cell.length_c   1.000
_cell.angle_alpha   90.00
_cell.angle_beta   90.00
_cell.angle_gamma   90.00
#
_symmetry.space_group_name_H-M   'P 1'
#
loop_
_entity.id
_entity.type
_entity.pdbx_description
1 polymer ?
#
loop_
_entity_poly.entity_id
_entity_poly.type
_entity_poly.pdbx_seq_one_letter_code
_entity_poly.pdbx_strand_id
1 'polypeptide(L)'
;MAKLRESFFKHCLTRRYISDRFYEYHGYALNLKNPRTLSEKLHWIKANHDLRQLSRYVDKEKVRTFVEERVGSELLVPVIGLYDRFEEIDFDTLPSSFMLKTTHGSGWNIEVKCKETIDWPATGR
;
A
#
# COMPACT_ATOMS: atom_id res chain seq x y z
N MET A 1 0.09 -21.90 -11.48
CA MET A 1 0.32 -20.63 -10.74
C MET A 1 -0.79 -20.27 -9.74
N ALA A 2 -2.09 -20.46 -10.04
CA ALA A 2 -3.17 -20.15 -9.10
C ALA A 2 -3.14 -20.96 -7.77
N LYS A 3 -2.93 -22.28 -7.84
CA LYS A 3 -2.87 -23.17 -6.66
C LYS A 3 -1.68 -22.89 -5.72
N LEU A 4 -0.54 -22.43 -6.25
CA LEU A 4 0.65 -22.13 -5.45
C LEU A 4 0.47 -20.81 -4.67
N ARG A 5 -0.17 -19.81 -5.30
CA ARG A 5 -0.53 -18.54 -4.64
C ARG A 5 -1.57 -18.76 -3.53
N GLU A 6 -2.53 -19.65 -3.77
CA GLU A 6 -3.57 -20.02 -2.80
C GLU A 6 -2.98 -20.77 -1.59
N SER A 7 -2.03 -21.67 -1.83
CA SER A 7 -1.31 -22.42 -0.79
C SER A 7 -0.40 -21.52 0.07
N PHE A 8 0.32 -20.58 -0.55
CA PHE A 8 1.18 -19.63 0.16
C PHE A 8 0.38 -18.65 1.02
N PHE A 9 -0.76 -18.15 0.51
CA PHE A 9 -1.71 -17.36 1.30
C PHE A 9 -2.33 -18.18 2.45
N LYS A 10 -2.62 -19.46 2.24
CA LYS A 10 -3.14 -20.36 3.29
C LYS A 10 -2.15 -20.60 4.43
N HIS A 11 -0.84 -20.70 4.14
CA HIS A 11 0.17 -21.05 5.14
C HIS A 11 0.61 -19.85 5.99
N CYS A 12 0.71 -18.65 5.40
CA CYS A 12 1.01 -17.41 6.11
C CYS A 12 -0.21 -16.76 6.82
N LEU A 13 -1.40 -17.37 6.75
CA LEU A 13 -2.64 -16.86 7.36
C LEU A 13 -3.36 -17.92 8.22
N THR A 14 -2.64 -18.91 8.74
CA THR A 14 -3.24 -19.76 9.77
C THR A 14 -3.62 -18.88 10.96
N ARG A 15 -4.77 -19.15 11.59
CA ARG A 15 -5.21 -18.40 12.80
C ARG A 15 -4.13 -18.36 13.87
N ARG A 16 -3.31 -19.42 13.96
CA ARG A 16 -2.15 -19.51 14.84
C ARG A 16 -1.08 -18.49 14.47
N TYR A 17 -0.60 -18.48 13.22
CA TYR A 17 0.39 -17.49 12.78
C TYR A 17 -0.09 -16.05 13.00
N ILE A 18 -1.35 -15.75 12.70
CA ILE A 18 -1.92 -14.41 12.94
C ILE A 18 -1.92 -14.07 14.43
N SER A 19 -2.31 -15.01 15.29
CA SER A 19 -2.33 -14.81 16.75
C SER A 19 -0.93 -14.62 17.32
N ASP A 20 0.04 -15.43 16.89
CA ASP A 20 1.42 -15.38 17.38
C ASP A 20 2.07 -14.06 16.97
N ARG A 21 1.96 -13.66 15.69
CA ARG A 21 2.47 -12.35 15.22
C ARG A 21 1.78 -11.19 15.91
N PHE A 22 0.46 -11.28 16.13
CA PHE A 22 -0.26 -10.25 16.87
C PHE A 22 0.31 -10.09 18.29
N TYR A 23 0.53 -11.19 19.00
CA TYR A 23 1.11 -11.17 20.34
C TYR A 23 2.52 -10.58 20.34
N GLU A 24 3.38 -10.97 19.40
CA GLU A 24 4.73 -10.41 19.27
C GLU A 24 4.74 -8.89 19.07
N TYR A 25 3.83 -8.35 18.26
CA TYR A 25 3.76 -6.91 17.99
C TYR A 25 3.03 -6.10 19.07
N HIS A 26 2.04 -6.69 19.73
CA HIS A 26 1.13 -5.95 20.62
C HIS A 26 1.30 -6.29 22.11
N GLY A 27 1.96 -7.40 22.45
CA GLY A 27 2.22 -7.84 23.82
C GLY A 27 1.01 -8.46 24.54
N TYR A 28 -0.10 -8.71 23.84
CA TYR A 28 -1.29 -9.38 24.40
C TYR A 28 -1.98 -10.28 23.38
N ALA A 29 -2.77 -11.23 23.88
CA ALA A 29 -3.43 -12.24 23.04
C ALA A 29 -4.55 -11.62 22.21
N LEU A 30 -4.59 -11.96 20.91
CA LEU A 30 -5.63 -11.51 19.97
C LEU A 30 -7.01 -12.05 20.35
N ASN A 31 -7.97 -11.17 20.70
CA ASN A 31 -9.35 -11.56 20.92
C ASN A 31 -10.25 -11.31 19.69
N LEU A 32 -10.40 -12.33 18.84
CA LEU A 32 -11.34 -12.27 17.70
C LEU A 32 -12.81 -12.52 18.08
N LYS A 33 -13.12 -12.95 19.31
CA LYS A 33 -14.52 -13.17 19.75
C LYS A 33 -15.18 -11.86 20.19
N ASN A 34 -14.42 -11.01 20.86
CA ASN A 34 -14.88 -9.70 21.33
C ASN A 34 -13.74 -8.66 21.16
N PRO A 35 -13.47 -8.20 19.92
CA PRO A 35 -12.37 -7.29 19.64
C PRO A 35 -12.63 -5.90 20.24
N ARG A 36 -11.71 -5.40 21.07
CA ARG A 36 -11.85 -4.11 21.75
C ARG A 36 -10.97 -3.05 21.12
N THR A 37 -9.70 -3.38 20.85
CA THR A 37 -8.74 -2.42 20.30
C THR A 37 -8.89 -2.26 18.79
N LEU A 38 -8.34 -1.17 18.24
CA LEU A 38 -8.28 -0.96 16.79
C LEU A 38 -7.58 -2.14 16.10
N SER A 39 -6.44 -2.60 16.64
CA SER A 39 -5.68 -3.71 16.07
C SER A 39 -6.46 -5.02 16.06
N GLU A 40 -7.20 -5.33 17.13
CA GLU A 40 -8.06 -6.52 17.18
C GLU A 40 -9.20 -6.42 16.15
N LYS A 41 -9.84 -5.25 16.05
CA LYS A 41 -10.91 -4.98 15.07
C LYS A 41 -10.40 -5.12 13.64
N LEU A 42 -9.21 -4.61 13.33
CA LEU A 42 -8.58 -4.77 12.02
C LEU A 42 -8.31 -6.23 11.68
N HIS A 43 -7.79 -7.02 12.64
CA HIS A 43 -7.59 -8.46 12.43
C HIS A 43 -8.90 -9.23 12.29
N TRP A 44 -9.94 -8.82 13.02
CA TRP A 44 -11.28 -9.36 12.84
C TRP A 44 -11.84 -9.08 11.45
N ILE A 45 -11.71 -7.85 10.95
CA ILE A 45 -12.11 -7.49 9.59
C ILE A 45 -11.36 -8.33 8.56
N LYS A 46 -10.03 -8.47 8.70
CA LYS A 46 -9.22 -9.31 7.80
C LYS A 46 -9.68 -10.76 7.74
N ALA A 47 -10.18 -11.31 8.84
CA ALA A 47 -10.60 -12.70 8.94
C ALA A 47 -12.06 -12.95 8.54
N ASN A 48 -12.93 -11.93 8.62
CA ASN A 48 -14.39 -12.11 8.52
C ASN A 48 -15.06 -11.27 7.42
N HIS A 49 -14.34 -10.36 6.75
CA HIS A 49 -14.90 -9.53 5.68
C HIS A 49 -14.22 -9.78 4.33
N ASP A 50 -15.01 -9.60 3.27
CA ASP A 50 -14.48 -9.51 1.91
C ASP A 50 -13.80 -8.16 1.70
N LEU A 51 -12.47 -8.19 1.59
CA LEU A 51 -11.66 -6.99 1.43
C LEU A 51 -11.56 -6.52 -0.03
N ARG A 52 -12.14 -7.22 -1.02
CA ARG A 52 -12.02 -6.87 -2.44
C ARG A 52 -12.50 -5.44 -2.71
N GLN A 53 -13.57 -5.02 -2.06
CA GLN A 53 -14.12 -3.66 -2.18
C GLN A 53 -13.21 -2.58 -1.58
N LEU A 54 -12.30 -2.96 -0.68
CA LEU A 54 -11.34 -2.03 -0.06
C LEU A 54 -10.11 -1.78 -0.93
N SER A 55 -9.95 -2.53 -2.03
CA SER A 55 -8.80 -2.39 -2.94
C SER A 55 -8.65 -0.97 -3.50
N ARG A 56 -9.75 -0.25 -3.71
CA ARG A 56 -9.74 1.15 -4.16
C ARG A 56 -9.08 2.11 -3.16
N TYR A 57 -9.01 1.74 -1.89
CA TYR A 57 -8.41 2.59 -0.84
C TYR A 57 -6.91 2.35 -0.64
N VAL A 58 -6.36 1.28 -1.21
CA VAL A 58 -4.91 1.00 -1.11
C VAL A 58 -4.13 1.49 -2.33
N ASP A 59 -4.83 1.77 -3.43
CA ASP A 59 -4.27 2.36 -4.63
C ASP A 59 -4.12 3.88 -4.43
N LYS A 60 -2.87 4.37 -4.47
CA LYS A 60 -2.54 5.79 -4.20
C LYS A 60 -3.12 6.77 -5.21
N GLU A 61 -3.51 6.29 -6.39
CA GLU A 61 -4.17 7.10 -7.40
C GLU A 61 -5.68 7.08 -7.16
N LYS A 62 -6.31 5.90 -7.12
CA LYS A 62 -7.77 5.78 -7.01
C LYS A 62 -8.33 6.31 -5.70
N VAL A 63 -7.57 6.23 -4.61
CA VAL A 63 -8.01 6.74 -3.30
C VAL A 63 -8.20 8.25 -3.32
N ARG A 64 -7.58 8.97 -4.26
CA ARG A 64 -7.65 10.43 -4.35
C ARG A 64 -9.07 10.91 -4.61
N THR A 65 -9.79 10.31 -5.55
CA THR A 65 -11.20 10.65 -5.81
C THR A 65 -12.05 10.51 -4.55
N PHE A 66 -11.84 9.45 -3.77
CA PHE A 66 -12.53 9.27 -2.49
C PHE A 66 -12.22 10.39 -1.48
N VAL A 67 -10.96 10.86 -1.43
CA VAL A 67 -10.56 11.98 -0.57
C VAL A 67 -11.19 13.29 -1.06
N GLU A 68 -11.13 13.58 -2.36
CA GLU A 68 -11.71 14.78 -2.98
C GLU A 68 -13.20 14.89 -2.68
N GLU A 69 -13.95 13.81 -2.92
CA GLU A 69 -15.40 13.75 -2.68
C GLU A 69 -15.77 13.91 -1.20
N ARG A 70 -14.89 13.50 -0.28
CA ARG A 70 -15.23 13.43 1.15
C ARG A 70 -14.79 14.65 1.96
N VAL A 71 -13.61 15.18 1.64
CA VAL A 71 -12.94 16.22 2.44
C VAL A 71 -12.29 17.32 1.59
N GLY A 72 -12.46 17.30 0.26
CA GLY A 72 -11.91 18.31 -0.63
C GLY A 72 -10.52 17.98 -1.19
N SER A 73 -10.18 18.61 -2.32
CA SER A 73 -8.92 18.39 -3.04
C SER A 73 -7.75 19.21 -2.50
N GLU A 74 -8.01 20.20 -1.64
CA GLU A 74 -7.01 21.07 -1.03
C GLU A 74 -6.04 20.34 -0.10
N LEU A 75 -6.44 19.17 0.42
CA LEU A 75 -5.59 18.31 1.23
C LEU A 75 -4.71 17.37 0.39
N LEU A 76 -4.97 17.26 -0.91
CA LEU A 76 -4.22 16.39 -1.78
C LEU A 76 -2.96 17.08 -2.31
N VAL A 77 -1.83 16.41 -2.11
CA VAL A 77 -0.57 16.81 -2.73
C VAL A 77 -0.72 16.75 -4.27
N PRO A 78 -0.21 17.74 -5.02
CA PRO A 78 -0.22 17.73 -6.47
C PRO A 78 0.43 16.47 -7.06
N VAL A 79 -0.15 15.95 -8.13
CA VAL A 79 0.45 14.87 -8.93
C VAL A 79 1.20 15.50 -10.08
N ILE A 80 2.51 15.23 -10.17
CA ILE A 80 3.37 15.74 -11.24
C ILE A 80 3.13 14.94 -12.53
N GLY A 81 2.99 13.61 -12.41
CA GLY A 81 2.73 12.72 -13.53
C GLY A 81 2.23 11.35 -13.06
N LEU A 82 1.53 10.66 -13.95
CA LEU A 82 1.03 9.30 -13.78
C LEU A 82 1.36 8.52 -15.05
N TYR A 83 2.01 7.38 -14.89
CA TYR A 83 2.56 6.60 -16.00
C TYR A 83 2.28 5.12 -15.75
N ASP A 84 1.93 4.40 -16.81
CA ASP A 84 1.68 2.95 -16.74
C ASP A 84 2.99 2.17 -16.85
N ARG A 85 3.99 2.73 -17.55
CA ARG A 85 5.32 2.13 -17.72
C ARG A 85 6.43 3.11 -17.36
N PHE A 86 7.55 2.59 -16.88
CA PHE A 86 8.69 3.41 -16.48
C PHE A 86 9.32 4.14 -17.68
N GLU A 87 9.29 3.53 -18.85
CA GLU A 87 9.86 4.07 -20.10
C GLU A 87 9.02 5.22 -20.68
N GLU A 88 7.79 5.43 -20.21
CA GLU A 88 6.94 6.56 -20.63
C GLU A 88 7.30 7.87 -19.90
N ILE A 89 8.16 7.79 -18.89
CA ILE A 89 8.51 8.95 -18.07
C ILE A 89 9.51 9.84 -18.82
N ASP A 90 9.07 11.04 -19.16
CA ASP A 90 9.96 12.10 -19.64
C ASP A 90 10.60 12.84 -18.45
N PHE A 91 11.80 12.38 -18.06
CA PHE A 91 12.53 12.93 -16.91
C PHE A 91 12.96 14.40 -17.07
N ASP A 92 13.04 14.91 -18.30
CA ASP A 92 13.40 16.30 -18.53
C ASP A 92 12.30 17.25 -18.08
N THR A 93 11.03 16.82 -18.17
CA THR A 93 9.85 17.59 -17.73
C THR A 93 9.66 17.62 -16.21
N LEU A 94 10.29 16.69 -15.48
CA LEU A 94 10.11 16.58 -14.03
C LEU A 94 10.87 17.68 -13.27
N PRO A 95 10.38 18.10 -12.09
CA PRO A 95 11.09 19.06 -11.24
C PRO A 95 12.41 18.48 -10.72
N SER A 96 13.28 19.34 -10.18
CA SER A 96 14.58 18.92 -9.63
C SER A 96 14.47 17.93 -8.47
N SER A 97 13.36 17.97 -7.72
CA SER A 97 13.08 17.06 -6.60
C SER A 97 11.61 16.64 -6.56
N PHE A 98 11.36 15.37 -6.24
CA PHE A 98 10.03 14.78 -6.17
C PHE A 98 10.05 13.40 -5.48
N MET A 99 8.86 12.85 -5.24
CA MET A 99 8.69 11.47 -4.80
C MET A 99 8.21 10.60 -5.98
N LEU A 100 8.98 9.57 -6.33
CA LEU A 100 8.55 8.54 -7.28
C LEU A 100 7.97 7.34 -6.52
N LYS A 101 6.74 6.95 -6.84
CA LYS A 101 6.02 5.89 -6.13
C LYS A 101 5.18 5.07 -7.09
N THR A 102 5.09 3.77 -6.85
CA THR A 102 4.06 2.95 -7.50
C THR A 102 2.72 3.13 -6.79
N THR A 103 1.64 3.09 -7.57
CA THR A 103 0.28 3.26 -7.04
C THR A 103 -0.13 2.11 -6.11
N HIS A 104 0.20 0.88 -6.49
CA HIS A 104 -0.21 -0.36 -5.83
C HIS A 104 0.79 -0.92 -4.79
N GLY A 105 2.01 -0.39 -4.73
CA GLY A 105 3.08 -0.94 -3.89
C GLY A 105 3.14 -0.40 -2.46
N SER A 106 3.89 -1.09 -1.60
CA SER A 106 4.30 -0.62 -0.28
C SER A 106 5.83 -0.70 -0.18
N GLY A 107 6.47 0.34 0.39
CA GLY A 107 7.93 0.44 0.44
C GLY A 107 8.61 0.82 -0.88
N TRP A 108 7.90 0.77 -2.01
CA TRP A 108 8.40 1.19 -3.33
C TRP A 108 8.25 2.70 -3.52
N ASN A 109 9.02 3.45 -2.73
CA ASN A 109 9.06 4.90 -2.76
C ASN A 109 10.51 5.34 -2.92
N ILE A 110 10.76 6.23 -3.86
CA ILE A 110 12.07 6.80 -4.12
C ILE A 110 11.97 8.30 -3.90
N GLU A 111 12.78 8.81 -2.99
CA GLU A 111 12.95 10.24 -2.77
C GLU A 111 14.03 10.75 -3.72
N VAL A 112 13.63 11.55 -4.71
CA VAL A 112 14.54 12.19 -5.65
C VAL A 112 14.80 13.60 -5.12
N LYS A 113 16.01 13.84 -4.58
CA LYS A 113 16.42 15.17 -4.10
C LYS A 113 17.08 16.03 -5.18
N CYS A 114 17.67 15.39 -6.18
CA CYS A 114 18.31 16.02 -7.34
C CYS A 114 18.21 15.04 -8.51
N LYS A 115 17.35 15.32 -9.49
CA LYS A 115 17.06 14.41 -10.61
C LYS A 115 18.29 14.09 -11.46
N GLU A 116 19.24 15.03 -11.51
CA GLU A 116 20.48 14.95 -12.28
C GLU A 116 21.48 13.94 -11.71
N THR A 117 21.31 13.55 -10.43
CA THR A 117 22.18 12.58 -9.74
C THR A 117 21.67 11.14 -9.79
N ILE A 118 20.49 10.92 -10.39
CA ILE A 118 19.82 9.62 -10.38
C ILE A 118 20.27 8.77 -11.57
N ASP A 119 20.56 7.51 -11.31
CA ASP A 119 20.70 6.46 -12.33
C ASP A 119 19.30 5.90 -12.66
N TRP A 120 18.68 6.45 -13.72
CA TRP A 120 17.33 6.05 -14.14
C TRP A 120 17.23 4.58 -14.57
N PRO A 121 18.16 4.03 -15.39
CA PRO A 121 18.18 2.59 -15.69
C PRO A 121 18.20 1.68 -14.46
N ALA A 122 18.91 2.05 -13.39
CA ALA A 122 18.93 1.25 -12.16
C ALA A 122 17.64 1.36 -11.31
N THR A 123 16.86 2.42 -11.54
CA THR A 123 15.68 2.83 -10.77
C THR A 123 14.40 2.13 -11.27
N GLY A 124 14.23 2.00 -12.59
CA GLY A 124 13.12 1.28 -13.20
C GLY A 124 13.36 -0.23 -13.18
N ARG A 125 12.65 -0.96 -12.32
CA ARG A 125 12.68 -2.43 -12.26
C ARG A 125 11.29 -3.02 -12.39
#